data_AF-A0A495Q009-F1
#
_entry.id   AF-A0A495Q009-F1
#
_cell.length_a   1.000
_cell.length_b   1.000
_cell.length_c   1.000
_cell.angle_alpha   90.00
_cell.angle_beta   90.00
_cell.angle_gamma   90.00
#
_symmetry.space_group_name_H-M   'P 1'
#
loop_
_entity.id
_entity.type
_entity.pdbx_description
1 polymer ?
#
loop_
_entity_poly.entity_id
_entity_poly.type
_entity_poly.pdbx_seq_one_letter_code
_entity_poly.pdbx_strand_id
1 'polypeptide(L)'
;MNFKKVITAEGFWKSVAGMGLSFIVVYHIITMLFTFGGFDFSGYFELNLSEERWMRFVLGSLFSGFLYGFIITFGQFSIKQKKEEREH
;
A
#
# COMPACT_ATOMS: atom_id res chain seq x y z
N MET A 1 -19.88 -8.07 -12.07
CA MET A 1 -18.94 -7.00 -11.68
C MET A 1 -17.83 -6.97 -12.71
N ASN A 2 -17.69 -5.87 -13.46
CA ASN A 2 -16.74 -5.80 -14.55
C ASN A 2 -15.39 -5.26 -14.03
N PHE A 3 -14.37 -6.13 -13.95
CA PHE A 3 -13.03 -5.77 -13.47
C PHE A 3 -12.45 -4.56 -14.22
N LYS A 4 -12.61 -4.53 -15.55
CA LYS A 4 -12.15 -3.40 -16.38
C LYS A 4 -12.82 -2.10 -15.95
N LYS A 5 -14.13 -2.12 -15.72
CA LYS A 5 -14.91 -0.95 -15.27
C LYS A 5 -14.43 -0.39 -13.93
N VAL A 6 -13.88 -1.23 -13.04
CA VAL A 6 -13.35 -0.80 -11.74
C VAL A 6 -11.96 -0.18 -11.90
N ILE A 7 -11.04 -0.83 -12.61
CA ILE A 7 -9.65 -0.35 -12.75
C ILE A 7 -9.52 0.87 -13.66
N THR A 8 -10.48 1.10 -14.56
CA THR A 8 -10.54 2.30 -15.42
C THR A 8 -11.37 3.41 -14.82
N ALA A 9 -11.92 3.23 -13.60
CA ALA A 9 -12.68 4.28 -12.93
C ALA A 9 -11.77 5.48 -12.63
N GLU A 10 -12.30 6.69 -12.80
CA GLU A 10 -11.54 7.89 -12.51
C GLU A 10 -11.10 7.91 -11.04
N GLY A 11 -9.83 8.25 -10.81
CA GLY A 11 -9.27 8.29 -9.46
C GLY A 11 -8.92 6.93 -8.84
N PHE A 12 -9.20 5.80 -9.52
CA PHE A 12 -8.82 4.48 -9.03
C PHE A 12 -7.32 4.39 -8.73
N TRP A 13 -6.48 4.66 -9.72
CA TRP A 13 -5.01 4.57 -9.56
C TRP A 13 -4.44 5.61 -8.58
N LYS A 14 -5.06 6.79 -8.46
CA LYS A 14 -4.70 7.77 -7.42
C LYS A 14 -4.99 7.22 -6.03
N SER A 15 -6.12 6.53 -5.86
CA SER A 15 -6.52 5.89 -4.60
C SER A 15 -5.61 4.69 -4.28
N VAL A 16 -5.25 3.87 -5.27
CA VAL A 16 -4.26 2.78 -5.12
C VAL A 16 -2.93 3.34 -4.61
N ALA A 17 -2.42 4.39 -5.24
CA ALA A 17 -1.17 5.02 -4.82
C ALA A 17 -1.27 5.60 -3.40
N GLY A 18 -2.35 6.31 -3.08
CA GLY A 18 -2.56 6.89 -1.75
C GLY A 18 -2.65 5.84 -0.64
N MET A 19 -3.43 4.77 -0.87
CA MET A 19 -3.59 3.67 0.09
C MET A 19 -2.29 2.87 0.24
N GLY A 20 -1.59 2.60 -0.87
CA GLY A 20 -0.32 1.87 -0.86
C GLY A 20 0.79 2.64 -0.14
N LEU A 21 0.95 3.94 -0.43
CA LEU A 21 1.91 4.79 0.27
C LEU A 21 1.62 4.89 1.77
N SER A 22 0.35 5.07 2.14
CA SER A 22 -0.06 5.12 3.54
C SER A 22 0.28 3.82 4.27
N PHE A 23 0.03 2.67 3.64
CA PHE A 23 0.37 1.36 4.18
C PHE A 23 1.88 1.17 4.36
N ILE A 24 2.69 1.55 3.37
CA ILE A 24 4.16 1.48 3.46
C ILE A 24 4.67 2.26 4.68
N VAL A 25 4.17 3.49 4.85
CA VAL A 25 4.57 4.35 5.98
C VAL A 25 4.22 3.69 7.32
N VAL A 26 2.98 3.25 7.48
CA VAL A 26 2.51 2.60 8.73
C VAL A 26 3.29 1.31 8.98
N TYR A 27 3.50 0.49 7.95
CA TYR A 27 4.25 -0.76 8.06
C TYR A 27 5.67 -0.52 8.58
N HIS A 28 6.41 0.45 8.02
CA HIS A 28 7.77 0.74 8.48
C HIS A 28 7.80 1.33 9.88
N ILE A 29 6.85 2.19 10.24
CA ILE A 29 6.74 2.73 11.61
C ILE A 29 6.53 1.60 12.61
N ILE A 30 5.57 0.71 12.36
CA ILE A 30 5.30 -0.44 13.24
C ILE A 30 6.53 -1.35 13.30
N THR A 31 7.11 -1.68 12.15
CA THR A 31 8.30 -2.54 12.09
C THR A 31 9.46 -1.96 12.89
N MET A 32 9.69 -0.65 12.80
CA MET A 32 10.73 0.05 13.56
C MET A 32 10.47 -0.01 15.06
N LEU A 33 9.24 0.30 15.49
CA LEU A 33 8.85 0.23 16.90
C LEU A 33 9.08 -1.16 17.50
N PHE A 34 8.77 -2.21 16.74
CA PHE A 34 8.99 -3.60 17.19
C PHE A 34 10.47 -4.00 17.16
N THR A 35 11.26 -3.49 16.21
CA THR A 35 12.67 -3.88 16.06
C THR A 35 13.58 -3.16 17.06
N PHE A 36 13.36 -1.87 17.27
CA PHE A 36 14.22 -1.00 18.08
C PHE A 36 13.60 -0.62 19.43
N GLY A 37 12.36 -1.02 19.71
CA GLY A 37 11.65 -0.64 20.94
C GLY A 37 11.28 0.86 21.01
N GLY A 38 11.41 1.57 19.89
CA GLY A 38 11.22 3.02 19.80
C GLY A 38 11.44 3.56 18.40
N PHE A 39 11.43 4.88 18.26
CA PHE A 39 11.67 5.57 16.99
C PHE A 39 13.17 5.77 16.76
N ASP A 40 13.82 4.79 16.11
CA ASP A 40 15.21 4.90 15.65
C ASP A 40 15.26 4.82 14.12
N PHE A 41 15.10 5.99 13.47
CA PHE A 41 15.12 6.09 12.01
C PHE A 41 16.52 5.82 11.45
N SER A 42 17.58 6.27 12.14
CA SER A 42 18.95 6.12 11.64
C SER A 42 19.36 4.65 11.61
N GLY A 43 19.20 3.94 12.73
CA GLY A 43 19.52 2.51 12.81
C GLY A 43 18.63 1.67 11.90
N TYR A 44 17.36 2.04 11.75
CA TYR A 44 16.44 1.33 10.85
C TYR A 44 16.84 1.44 9.39
N PHE A 45 17.18 2.64 8.90
CA PHE A 45 17.60 2.80 7.51
C PHE A 45 18.98 2.20 7.25
N GLU A 46 19.92 2.32 8.18
CA GLU A 46 21.25 1.70 8.05
C GLU A 46 21.17 0.16 7.95
N LEU A 47 20.33 -0.46 8.79
CA LEU A 47 20.10 -1.91 8.77
C LEU A 47 19.46 -2.39 7.45
N ASN A 48 18.49 -1.63 6.94
CA ASN A 48 17.68 -2.04 5.79
C ASN A 48 18.23 -1.61 4.43
N LEU A 49 19.06 -0.56 4.39
CA LEU A 49 19.71 -0.05 3.17
C LEU A 49 21.16 -0.51 3.01
N SER A 50 21.61 -1.49 3.81
CA SER A 50 22.89 -2.16 3.59
C SER A 50 22.94 -2.85 2.21
N GLU A 51 24.14 -2.96 1.60
CA GLU A 51 24.32 -3.33 0.18
C GLU A 51 23.62 -4.63 -0.25
N GLU A 52 23.46 -5.60 0.66
CA GLU A 52 22.77 -6.86 0.33
C GLU A 52 21.24 -6.80 0.46
N ARG A 53 20.69 -5.84 1.22
CA ARG A 53 19.29 -5.85 1.66
C ARG A 53 18.43 -4.74 1.07
N TRP A 54 19.05 -3.67 0.57
CA TRP A 54 18.32 -2.50 0.05
C TRP A 54 17.33 -2.86 -1.06
N MET A 55 17.69 -3.76 -1.99
CA MET A 55 16.79 -4.18 -3.07
C MET A 55 15.54 -4.87 -2.51
N ARG A 56 15.73 -5.80 -1.58
CA ARG A 56 14.62 -6.51 -0.93
C ARG A 56 13.75 -5.55 -0.14
N PHE A 57 14.36 -4.57 0.53
CA PHE A 57 13.64 -3.56 1.28
C PHE A 57 12.79 -2.67 0.37
N VAL A 58 13.38 -2.09 -0.68
CA VAL A 58 12.66 -1.17 -1.59
C VAL A 58 11.62 -1.92 -2.42
N LEU A 59 12.01 -3.01 -3.09
CA LEU A 59 11.07 -3.78 -3.93
C LEU A 59 9.99 -4.46 -3.10
N GLY A 60 10.34 -4.99 -1.92
CA GLY A 60 9.36 -5.57 -1.00
C GLY A 60 8.35 -4.54 -0.50
N SER A 61 8.81 -3.33 -0.20
CA SER A 61 7.93 -2.25 0.25
C SER A 61 7.01 -1.76 -0.88
N LEU A 62 7.56 -1.55 -2.07
CA LEU A 62 6.77 -1.16 -3.24
C LEU A 62 5.75 -2.24 -3.62
N PHE A 63 6.15 -3.51 -3.63
CA PHE A 63 5.27 -4.62 -4.00
C PHE A 63 4.16 -4.83 -2.96
N SER A 64 4.49 -4.81 -1.67
CA SER A 64 3.50 -4.95 -0.60
C SER A 64 2.54 -3.77 -0.53
N GLY A 65 3.05 -2.53 -0.65
CA GLY A 65 2.22 -1.32 -0.74
C GLY A 65 1.32 -1.32 -1.95
N PHE A 66 1.84 -1.71 -3.12
CA PHE A 66 1.02 -1.85 -4.32
C PHE A 66 -0.08 -2.89 -4.14
N LEU A 67 0.24 -4.10 -3.67
CA LEU A 67 -0.76 -5.16 -3.47
C LEU A 67 -1.84 -4.73 -2.49
N TYR A 68 -1.45 -4.18 -1.33
CA TYR A 68 -2.41 -3.71 -0.34
C TYR A 68 -3.28 -2.59 -0.91
N GLY A 69 -2.65 -1.56 -1.49
CA GLY A 69 -3.35 -0.42 -2.09
C GLY A 69 -4.32 -0.86 -3.19
N PHE A 70 -3.91 -1.82 -4.03
CA PHE A 70 -4.74 -2.37 -5.09
C PHE A 70 -5.94 -3.14 -4.54
N ILE A 71 -5.71 -4.10 -3.63
CA ILE A 71 -6.77 -4.96 -3.07
C ILE A 71 -7.83 -4.11 -2.37
N ILE A 72 -7.40 -3.18 -1.50
CA ILE A 72 -8.32 -2.34 -0.72
C ILE A 72 -9.08 -1.39 -1.63
N THR A 73 -8.40 -0.67 -2.52
CA THR A 73 -9.05 0.27 -3.44
C THR A 73 -10.01 -0.46 -4.39
N PHE A 74 -9.61 -1.63 -4.90
CA PHE A 74 -10.46 -2.46 -5.74
C PHE A 74 -11.73 -2.87 -5.00
N GLY A 75 -11.63 -3.31 -3.74
CA GLY A 75 -12.79 -3.60 -2.89
C GLY A 75 -13.70 -2.39 -2.71
N GLN A 76 -13.14 -1.22 -2.37
CA GLN A 76 -13.89 0.02 -2.16
C GLN A 76 -14.67 0.45 -3.42
N PHE A 77 -14.01 0.50 -4.57
CA PHE A 77 -14.65 0.89 -5.83
C PHE A 77 -15.66 -0.16 -6.31
N SER A 78 -15.38 -1.44 -6.08
CA SER A 78 -16.30 -2.53 -6.40
C SER A 78 -17.60 -2.45 -5.60
N ILE A 79 -17.52 -2.12 -4.31
CA ILE A 79 -18.69 -1.93 -3.45
C ILE A 79 -19.47 -0.68 -3.89
N LYS A 80 -18.77 0.41 -4.20
CA LYS A 80 -19.39 1.65 -4.68
C LYS A 80 -20.20 1.44 -5.96
N GLN A 81 -19.65 0.78 -6.97
CA GLN A 81 -20.38 0.48 -8.22
C GLN A 81 -21.60 -0.42 -7.98
N LYS A 82 -21.50 -1.43 -7.11
CA LYS A 82 -22.63 -2.29 -6.76
C LYS A 82 -23.75 -1.56 -6.02
N LYS A 83 -23.44 -0.45 -5.35
CA LYS A 83 -24.42 0.40 -4.67
C LYS A 83 -25.13 1.27 -5.69
N GLU A 84 -24.37 1.93 -6.57
CA GLU A 84 -24.92 2.75 -7.66
C GLU A 84 -25.82 1.94 -8.61
N GLU A 85 -25.47 0.68 -8.92
CA GLU A 85 -26.29 -0.24 -9.74
C GLU A 85 -27.58 -0.73 -9.05
N ARG A 86 -27.73 -0.56 -7.73
CA ARG A 86 -28.96 -0.93 -6.99
C ARG A 86 -29.89 0.25 -6.73
N GLU A 87 -29.35 1.46 -6.73
CA GLU A 87 -30.08 2.70 -6.45
C GLU A 87 -30.67 3.32 -7.73
N HIS A 88 -30.29 2.80 -8.91
CA HIS A 88 -30.83 3.11 -10.24
C HIS A 88 -31.53 1.91 -10.85
#